data_AF-A0A414B213-F1
#
_entry.id   AF-A0A414B213-F1
#
_cell.length_a   1.000
_cell.length_b   1.000
_cell.length_c   1.000
_cell.angle_alpha   90.00
_cell.angle_beta   90.00
_cell.angle_gamma   90.00
#
_symmetry.space_group_name_H-M   'P 1'
#
loop_
_entity.id
_entity.type
_entity.pdbx_description
1 polymer ?
#
loop_
_entity_poly.entity_id
_entity_poly.type
_entity_poly.pdbx_seq_one_letter_code
_entity_poly.pdbx_strand_id
1 'polypeptide(L)'
;MKNSVNFKMTVSKITTIKVGSVLSGQIEAGKIKVGDEIIFEIQNEKNKLEVIGISDNDKKKRVNKAEKNQDVGLLVKEKQCEKIGLQEGMIIYIPQETSEEEFFSELFGDMDQTENVTEKSVELQEKSIPQNENAIRVVIVYSDKLESISVDGTYMEDIFSIQNIPIPNWFDVKQDRNGWRGLIEEIREVIDDYDVDLNFEFNGPQESKYIFEKCISELGYGCSADGMSKDAIAKSNFAEAEKAEHRGLYQRAFDYYLKAAEHGELDKAQYKVGEYYYAFCKGEGKIDFNLTIEEGISNAISYYEMAANQGNINAQIDLYEIFYVGEYVEENDKEAFKWIKMAAQQGNAEAECSIAHAYVFGTGVEADYEEAVKWYEKAAEQGCKEAIRELGFAYRTGDLHLYPSNEKSFYYYMEAAKQGDAFSQTKIAEFYMEGEGVRKNQKEAEKWYRKAFISYMTEAMEGDIYSQEQIAELYMEGKGVEKDEQEAAKWYKKVLDYYTEEALKGDGEKQIEVALFYLEGKGVEKDDKESIRWYEKAVQQNDVELKEVLGEYCNSLGEYYRVERRNRQEAVKWFKKAVEWGNTSAKRGLKYYGFR
;
A
#
# COMPACT_ATOMS: atom_id res chain seq x y z
N MET A 1 -1.34 40.78 1.97
CA MET A 1 -2.73 40.60 2.45
C MET A 1 -2.76 39.32 3.28
N LYS A 2 -3.17 39.40 4.55
CA LYS A 2 -3.24 38.26 5.47
C LYS A 2 -4.51 37.47 5.15
N ASN A 3 -4.37 36.24 4.68
CA ASN A 3 -5.51 35.34 4.49
C ASN A 3 -5.97 34.87 5.88
N SER A 4 -7.15 35.31 6.30
CA SER A 4 -7.82 34.78 7.50
C SER A 4 -8.95 33.87 7.04
N VAL A 5 -8.96 32.63 7.55
CA VAL A 5 -10.05 31.66 7.32
C VAL A 5 -10.81 31.47 8.64
N ASN A 6 -12.14 31.31 8.57
CA ASN A 6 -13.03 31.16 9.73
C ASN A 6 -13.62 29.73 9.75
N PHE A 7 -13.74 29.12 10.94
CA PHE A 7 -14.44 27.84 11.14
C PHE A 7 -15.23 27.82 12.45
N LYS A 8 -16.20 26.89 12.59
CA LYS A 8 -17.10 26.72 13.75
C LYS A 8 -17.10 25.24 14.19
N MET A 9 -17.08 24.99 15.50
CA MET A 9 -16.96 23.65 16.12
C MET A 9 -17.89 23.53 17.34
N THR A 10 -18.36 22.32 17.65
CA THR A 10 -18.98 21.92 18.94
C THR A 10 -18.39 20.55 19.34
N VAL A 11 -18.50 20.15 20.63
CA VAL A 11 -18.06 18.95 21.43
C VAL A 11 -19.14 18.19 22.28
N SER A 12 -19.90 17.18 21.84
CA SER A 12 -20.97 16.49 22.62
C SER A 12 -20.54 15.16 23.30
N LYS A 13 -19.65 15.26 24.30
CA LYS A 13 -19.49 14.33 25.46
C LYS A 13 -18.85 12.93 25.24
N ILE A 14 -17.98 12.53 26.19
CA ILE A 14 -17.25 11.24 26.25
C ILE A 14 -17.23 10.68 27.68
N THR A 15 -17.21 9.34 27.84
CA THR A 15 -17.00 8.62 29.12
C THR A 15 -15.92 7.53 29.03
N THR A 16 -14.75 7.81 29.66
CA THR A 16 -13.78 7.02 30.49
C THR A 16 -13.36 5.56 30.15
N ILE A 17 -12.12 5.00 30.29
CA ILE A 17 -10.65 5.33 30.35
C ILE A 17 -9.89 3.98 30.11
N LYS A 18 -8.87 3.89 29.23
CA LYS A 18 -7.47 3.49 29.54
C LYS A 18 -6.52 3.52 28.32
N VAL A 19 -5.37 4.17 28.54
CA VAL A 19 -4.12 4.24 27.76
C VAL A 19 -4.18 5.02 26.45
N GLY A 20 -3.45 6.15 26.42
CA GLY A 20 -3.36 7.08 25.29
C GLY A 20 -4.54 8.05 25.30
N SER A 21 -4.37 9.24 25.86
CA SER A 21 -5.46 10.23 25.84
C SER A 21 -5.00 11.66 25.62
N VAL A 22 -5.70 12.23 24.65
CA VAL A 22 -5.80 13.60 24.16
C VAL A 22 -6.20 14.59 25.26
N LEU A 23 -5.71 15.83 25.14
CA LEU A 23 -5.92 16.93 26.07
C LEU A 23 -7.20 17.72 25.73
N SER A 24 -7.97 18.13 26.76
CA SER A 24 -9.21 18.91 26.66
C SER A 24 -9.04 20.36 27.15
N GLY A 25 -9.69 21.33 26.48
CA GLY A 25 -9.83 22.72 26.94
C GLY A 25 -10.88 23.51 26.13
N GLN A 26 -11.52 24.51 26.75
CA GLN A 26 -12.59 25.32 26.13
C GLN A 26 -12.04 26.61 25.50
N ILE A 27 -12.29 26.83 24.20
CA ILE A 27 -12.13 28.13 23.54
C ILE A 27 -13.42 28.39 22.75
N GLU A 28 -14.17 29.41 23.13
CA GLU A 28 -15.32 29.88 22.36
C GLU A 28 -14.85 30.86 21.28
N ALA A 29 -15.10 30.51 20.01
CA ALA A 29 -14.99 31.30 18.78
C ALA A 29 -13.88 32.38 18.71
N GLY A 30 -12.80 32.10 17.96
CA GLY A 30 -11.73 33.09 17.70
C GLY A 30 -10.87 32.81 16.46
N LYS A 31 -10.20 33.85 15.94
CA LYS A 31 -9.17 33.75 14.89
C LYS A 31 -7.80 33.52 15.54
N ILE A 32 -7.14 32.40 15.25
CA ILE A 32 -5.78 32.10 15.74
C ILE A 32 -4.75 32.44 14.66
N LYS A 33 -3.72 33.23 15.00
CA LYS A 33 -2.62 33.61 14.11
C LYS A 33 -1.31 32.97 14.56
N VAL A 34 -0.37 32.86 13.63
CA VAL A 34 1.03 32.54 13.95
C VAL A 34 1.59 33.63 14.88
N GLY A 35 2.08 33.21 16.04
CA GLY A 35 2.51 34.05 17.17
C GLY A 35 1.50 34.19 18.31
N ASP A 36 0.30 33.61 18.21
CA ASP A 36 -0.69 33.62 19.29
C ASP A 36 -0.49 32.45 20.28
N GLU A 37 -0.94 32.62 21.54
CA GLU A 37 -0.84 31.61 22.60
C GLU A 37 -2.16 30.84 22.78
N ILE A 38 -2.09 29.50 22.87
CA ILE A 38 -3.19 28.59 23.20
C ILE A 38 -3.05 28.15 24.66
N ILE A 39 -4.11 28.28 25.44
CA ILE A 39 -4.14 27.93 26.87
C ILE A 39 -4.92 26.64 27.06
N PHE A 40 -4.36 25.70 27.81
CA PHE A 40 -5.01 24.45 28.19
C PHE A 40 -4.80 24.20 29.69
N GLU A 41 -5.75 23.49 30.28
CA GLU A 41 -5.82 23.28 31.72
C GLU A 41 -5.75 21.78 31.98
N ILE A 42 -4.69 21.36 32.68
CA ILE A 42 -4.43 19.96 32.99
C ILE A 42 -4.25 19.86 34.49
N GLN A 43 -5.03 18.98 35.15
CA GLN A 43 -4.94 18.76 36.60
C GLN A 43 -5.03 20.07 37.43
N ASN A 44 -5.85 21.04 36.99
CA ASN A 44 -6.01 22.37 37.59
C ASN A 44 -4.78 23.30 37.52
N GLU A 45 -3.79 23.01 36.66
CA GLU A 45 -2.71 23.93 36.31
C GLU A 45 -2.88 24.45 34.86
N LYS A 46 -2.77 25.78 34.69
CA LYS A 46 -2.89 26.44 33.38
C LYS A 46 -1.53 26.49 32.69
N ASN A 47 -1.45 25.85 31.54
CA ASN A 47 -0.27 25.80 30.69
C ASN A 47 -0.57 26.48 29.34
N LYS A 48 0.47 27.06 28.72
CA LYS A 48 0.41 27.91 27.53
C LYS A 48 1.34 27.43 26.43
N LEU A 49 0.81 27.25 25.23
CA LEU A 49 1.57 26.86 24.06
C LEU A 49 1.56 27.98 23.00
N GLU A 50 2.72 28.31 22.45
CA GLU A 50 2.86 29.34 21.41
C GLU A 50 2.77 28.73 20.01
N VAL A 51 1.89 29.27 19.17
CA VAL A 51 1.68 28.80 17.80
C VAL A 51 2.75 29.39 16.88
N ILE A 52 3.65 28.56 16.38
CA ILE A 52 4.76 29.00 15.52
C ILE A 52 4.49 28.77 14.03
N GLY A 53 3.48 27.95 13.69
CA GLY A 53 3.08 27.70 12.32
C GLY A 53 1.73 26.98 12.26
N ILE A 54 1.05 27.12 11.13
CA ILE A 54 -0.12 26.32 10.78
C ILE A 54 0.34 25.37 9.68
N SER A 55 0.24 24.07 9.92
CA SER A 55 0.67 23.02 9.00
C SER A 55 -0.54 22.31 8.43
N ASP A 56 -0.65 22.29 7.12
CA ASP A 56 -1.40 21.26 6.42
C ASP A 56 -0.47 20.80 5.28
N ASN A 57 -0.47 19.51 4.97
CA ASN A 57 0.56 18.73 4.24
C ASN A 57 0.97 19.19 2.82
N ASP A 58 0.71 20.45 2.43
CA ASP A 58 0.98 20.95 1.09
C ASP A 58 0.91 22.50 1.00
N LYS A 59 2.04 23.15 0.69
CA LYS A 59 2.16 24.62 0.52
C LYS A 59 1.91 25.04 -0.94
N LYS A 60 0.66 25.45 -1.27
CA LYS A 60 0.29 26.65 -2.07
C LYS A 60 -1.12 26.65 -2.67
N LYS A 61 -1.89 25.55 -2.59
CA LYS A 61 -3.28 25.51 -3.09
C LYS A 61 -4.39 25.85 -2.05
N ARG A 62 -4.03 26.21 -0.83
CA ARG A 62 -4.93 26.08 0.35
C ARG A 62 -5.56 27.35 0.95
N VAL A 63 -5.64 28.45 0.21
CA VAL A 63 -6.53 29.55 0.66
C VAL A 63 -7.97 29.31 0.19
N ASN A 64 -8.13 28.68 -0.98
CA ASN A 64 -9.45 28.36 -1.54
C ASN A 64 -9.96 26.96 -1.16
N LYS A 65 -9.10 26.06 -0.64
CA LYS A 65 -9.48 24.71 -0.19
C LYS A 65 -9.71 24.60 1.32
N ALA A 66 -9.29 25.60 2.09
CA ALA A 66 -9.56 25.65 3.54
C ALA A 66 -11.07 25.74 3.81
N GLU A 67 -11.87 26.37 2.95
CA GLU A 67 -13.34 26.35 3.08
C GLU A 67 -13.99 24.95 2.91
N LYS A 68 -13.22 23.91 2.55
CA LYS A 68 -13.78 22.60 2.14
C LYS A 68 -13.20 21.35 2.82
N ASN A 69 -12.19 21.43 3.68
CA ASN A 69 -11.60 20.23 4.32
C ASN A 69 -11.58 20.33 5.85
N GLN A 70 -11.84 19.18 6.51
CA GLN A 70 -12.26 19.08 7.92
C GLN A 70 -11.15 18.80 8.95
N ASP A 71 -9.86 18.76 8.57
CA ASP A 71 -8.74 18.55 9.51
C ASP A 71 -7.62 19.59 9.32
N VAL A 72 -7.33 20.39 10.36
CA VAL A 72 -6.24 21.39 10.36
C VAL A 72 -5.17 21.01 11.39
N GLY A 73 -3.90 21.02 10.98
CA GLY A 73 -2.73 20.75 11.84
C GLY A 73 -2.07 22.03 12.41
N LEU A 74 -1.74 22.05 13.69
CA LEU A 74 -0.99 23.16 14.33
C LEU A 74 0.42 22.72 14.78
N LEU A 75 1.42 23.57 14.52
CA LEU A 75 2.83 23.35 14.88
C LEU A 75 3.25 24.26 16.05
N VAL A 76 3.85 23.70 17.10
CA VAL A 76 4.05 24.36 18.41
C VAL A 76 5.49 24.24 18.90
N LYS A 77 6.02 25.24 19.63
CA LYS A 77 7.43 25.29 20.07
C LYS A 77 7.69 24.91 21.53
N GLU A 78 8.65 24.00 21.70
CA GLU A 78 9.51 23.54 22.81
C GLU A 78 9.28 23.97 24.27
N LYS A 79 8.87 25.19 24.64
CA LYS A 79 9.03 25.64 26.05
C LYS A 79 8.08 25.01 27.07
N GLN A 80 7.06 24.25 26.66
CA GLN A 80 6.08 23.64 27.57
C GLN A 80 5.67 22.20 27.21
N CYS A 81 6.28 21.57 26.20
CA CYS A 81 5.87 20.22 25.74
C CYS A 81 6.23 19.10 26.73
N GLU A 82 7.38 19.18 27.40
CA GLU A 82 7.86 18.13 28.32
C GLU A 82 6.99 17.96 29.58
N LYS A 83 6.36 19.02 30.09
CA LYS A 83 5.52 18.96 31.32
C LYS A 83 4.17 18.27 31.11
N ILE A 84 3.79 18.03 29.86
CA ILE A 84 2.50 17.49 29.43
C ILE A 84 2.64 16.25 28.55
N GLY A 85 3.86 15.72 28.43
CA GLY A 85 4.15 14.46 27.74
C GLY A 85 4.17 14.52 26.20
N LEU A 86 4.43 15.70 25.60
CA LEU A 86 4.50 15.87 24.14
C LEU A 86 5.95 16.05 23.66
N GLN A 87 6.26 15.63 22.43
CA GLN A 87 7.57 15.78 21.79
C GLN A 87 7.61 16.96 20.80
N GLU A 88 8.81 17.49 20.53
CA GLU A 88 9.02 18.58 19.57
C GLU A 88 8.59 18.19 18.15
N GLY A 89 7.95 19.12 17.41
CA GLY A 89 7.53 18.88 16.02
C GLY A 89 6.17 18.19 15.85
N MET A 90 5.44 17.91 16.94
CA MET A 90 4.10 17.30 16.88
C MET A 90 3.07 18.20 16.18
N ILE A 91 2.23 17.57 15.34
CA ILE A 91 1.11 18.18 14.64
C ILE A 91 -0.19 17.79 15.37
N ILE A 92 -0.95 18.79 15.83
CA ILE A 92 -2.25 18.57 16.49
C ILE A 92 -3.36 18.72 15.46
N TYR A 93 -4.12 17.66 15.23
CA TYR A 93 -5.27 17.63 14.33
C TYR A 93 -6.57 18.04 15.04
N ILE A 94 -7.39 18.85 14.38
CA ILE A 94 -8.67 19.34 14.89
C ILE A 94 -9.79 18.86 13.96
N PRO A 95 -10.58 17.84 14.35
CA PRO A 95 -11.73 17.40 13.57
C PRO A 95 -12.96 18.29 13.84
N GLN A 96 -13.81 18.48 12.81
CA GLN A 96 -15.11 19.13 12.97
C GLN A 96 -16.16 18.13 13.46
N GLU A 97 -16.97 18.49 14.47
CA GLU A 97 -18.18 17.72 14.78
C GLU A 97 -19.20 17.78 13.65
N THR A 98 -19.53 16.61 13.12
CA THR A 98 -20.86 16.36 12.57
C THR A 98 -21.87 16.44 13.72
N SER A 99 -22.84 17.34 13.62
CA SER A 99 -23.97 17.40 14.55
C SER A 99 -24.67 16.04 14.60
N GLU A 100 -24.86 15.51 15.81
CA GLU A 100 -25.54 14.24 16.10
C GLU A 100 -27.01 14.13 15.61
N GLU A 101 -27.54 15.10 14.85
CA GLU A 101 -28.93 15.11 14.37
C GLU A 101 -29.14 14.60 12.92
N GLU A 102 -28.08 14.37 12.14
CA GLU A 102 -28.23 13.83 10.76
C GLU A 102 -27.87 12.35 10.61
N PHE A 103 -27.28 11.70 11.62
CA PHE A 103 -26.94 10.27 11.53
C PHE A 103 -28.07 9.34 12.00
N PHE A 104 -29.03 9.85 12.79
CA PHE A 104 -30.13 9.05 13.35
C PHE A 104 -31.44 9.13 12.55
N SER A 105 -31.65 10.19 11.76
CA SER A 105 -32.89 10.41 10.98
C SER A 105 -32.97 9.61 9.68
N GLU A 106 -31.85 9.11 9.15
CA GLU A 106 -31.84 8.17 8.01
C GLU A 106 -31.93 6.69 8.43
N LEU A 107 -31.65 6.36 9.70
CA LEU A 107 -31.67 4.96 10.17
C LEU A 107 -32.93 4.60 10.98
N PHE A 108 -33.57 5.57 11.65
CA PHE A 108 -34.85 5.38 12.33
C PHE A 108 -35.67 6.67 12.19
N GLY A 109 -36.84 6.60 11.53
CA GLY A 109 -37.75 7.74 11.47
C GLY A 109 -38.16 8.24 12.87
N ASP A 110 -38.30 9.56 12.98
CA ASP A 110 -38.53 10.31 14.23
C ASP A 110 -39.55 9.69 15.20
N MET A 111 -39.09 9.40 16.42
CA MET A 111 -39.89 9.29 17.66
C MET A 111 -39.21 10.27 18.64
N ASP A 112 -39.83 11.23 19.31
CA ASP A 112 -41.20 11.53 19.72
C ASP A 112 -41.28 13.05 19.94
N GLN A 113 -42.46 13.69 19.83
CA GLN A 113 -43.04 14.47 20.94
C GLN A 113 -44.56 14.57 20.83
N THR A 114 -45.18 14.29 21.96
CA THR A 114 -46.61 14.41 22.27
C THR A 114 -47.14 15.85 22.16
N GLU A 115 -48.23 16.06 21.41
CA GLU A 115 -49.27 17.03 21.77
C GLU A 115 -50.66 16.46 21.44
N ASN A 116 -51.53 16.48 22.45
CA ASN A 116 -52.93 16.07 22.42
C ASN A 116 -53.77 16.91 21.46
N VAL A 117 -54.41 16.34 20.43
CA VAL A 117 -55.70 16.82 19.90
C VAL A 117 -56.51 15.66 19.27
N THR A 118 -57.54 15.22 20.00
CA THR A 118 -58.86 14.67 19.60
C THR A 118 -59.01 13.59 18.50
N GLU A 119 -59.73 12.53 18.90
CA GLU A 119 -60.48 11.55 18.08
C GLU A 119 -60.80 11.97 16.63
N LYS A 120 -60.32 11.17 15.67
CA LYS A 120 -61.08 10.74 14.48
C LYS A 120 -60.41 9.55 13.78
N SER A 121 -61.19 8.48 13.71
CA SER A 121 -61.03 7.22 12.98
C SER A 121 -60.48 7.35 11.54
N VAL A 122 -59.43 6.58 11.20
CA VAL A 122 -59.12 6.11 9.83
C VAL A 122 -58.39 4.75 9.89
N GLU A 123 -58.79 3.83 9.02
CA GLU A 123 -58.38 2.42 8.88
C GLU A 123 -56.89 2.22 8.53
N LEU A 124 -56.27 1.19 9.12
CA LEU A 124 -54.96 0.65 8.72
C LEU A 124 -55.15 -0.33 7.55
N GLN A 125 -54.48 -0.06 6.42
CA GLN A 125 -54.19 -1.06 5.40
C GLN A 125 -52.73 -1.52 5.57
N GLU A 126 -52.55 -2.79 5.90
CA GLU A 126 -51.27 -3.51 5.82
C GLU A 126 -50.80 -3.57 4.36
N LYS A 127 -49.54 -3.19 4.11
CA LYS A 127 -48.86 -3.47 2.84
C LYS A 127 -47.83 -4.57 3.06
N SER A 128 -48.11 -5.72 2.47
CA SER A 128 -47.25 -6.88 2.32
C SER A 128 -45.99 -6.59 1.50
N ILE A 129 -44.83 -7.06 1.98
CA ILE A 129 -43.56 -7.17 1.24
C ILE A 129 -43.36 -8.68 0.94
N PRO A 130 -42.81 -9.09 -0.22
CA PRO A 130 -42.88 -10.50 -0.65
C PRO A 130 -42.02 -11.40 0.24
N GLN A 131 -42.62 -12.45 0.79
CA GLN A 131 -41.95 -13.52 1.52
C GLN A 131 -41.32 -14.52 0.54
N ASN A 132 -40.20 -15.10 0.93
CA ASN A 132 -39.58 -16.22 0.23
C ASN A 132 -40.54 -17.43 0.28
N GLU A 133 -41.21 -17.77 -0.84
CA GLU A 133 -42.39 -18.66 -0.88
C GLU A 133 -42.14 -20.14 -0.51
N ASN A 134 -40.90 -20.54 -0.23
CA ASN A 134 -40.53 -21.96 0.00
C ASN A 134 -39.97 -22.30 1.40
N ALA A 135 -39.85 -21.35 2.33
CA ALA A 135 -39.33 -21.65 3.68
C ALA A 135 -40.46 -21.95 4.68
N ILE A 136 -40.29 -23.01 5.48
CA ILE A 136 -41.27 -23.39 6.50
C ILE A 136 -41.08 -22.53 7.75
N ARG A 137 -42.16 -21.83 8.12
CA ARG A 137 -42.18 -20.94 9.29
C ARG A 137 -42.31 -21.76 10.58
N VAL A 138 -41.36 -21.62 11.48
CA VAL A 138 -41.36 -22.21 12.81
C VAL A 138 -41.50 -21.10 13.86
N VAL A 139 -42.58 -21.12 14.64
CA VAL A 139 -42.83 -20.12 15.69
C VAL A 139 -42.69 -20.77 17.06
N ILE A 140 -41.85 -20.17 17.90
CA ILE A 140 -41.61 -20.61 19.28
C ILE A 140 -42.13 -19.54 20.22
N VAL A 141 -42.98 -19.95 21.16
CA VAL A 141 -43.47 -19.09 22.24
C VAL A 141 -42.85 -19.54 23.56
N TYR A 142 -42.16 -18.63 24.22
CA TYR A 142 -41.38 -18.90 25.42
C TYR A 142 -41.53 -17.77 26.43
N SER A 143 -41.81 -18.11 27.68
CA SER A 143 -41.88 -17.16 28.79
C SER A 143 -40.78 -17.45 29.81
N ASP A 144 -41.10 -18.15 30.89
CA ASP A 144 -40.15 -18.76 31.83
C ASP A 144 -39.89 -20.25 31.53
N LYS A 145 -40.68 -20.82 30.63
CA LYS A 145 -40.59 -22.17 30.06
C LYS A 145 -41.14 -22.18 28.63
N LEU A 146 -40.94 -23.27 27.90
CA LEU A 146 -41.50 -23.40 26.55
C LEU A 146 -43.03 -23.56 26.61
N GLU A 147 -43.75 -22.72 25.89
CA GLU A 147 -45.22 -22.74 25.84
C GLU A 147 -45.73 -23.47 24.61
N SER A 148 -45.17 -23.18 23.44
CA SER A 148 -45.56 -23.84 22.19
C SER A 148 -44.48 -23.74 21.12
N ILE A 149 -44.53 -24.71 20.20
CA ILE A 149 -43.82 -24.68 18.93
C ILE A 149 -44.85 -24.98 17.84
N SER A 150 -44.92 -24.13 16.82
CA SER A 150 -45.72 -24.38 15.62
C SER A 150 -44.85 -24.39 14.38
N VAL A 151 -45.16 -25.31 13.47
CA VAL A 151 -44.49 -25.52 12.18
C VAL A 151 -45.55 -25.31 11.10
N ASP A 152 -45.40 -24.23 10.33
CA ASP A 152 -46.38 -23.73 9.36
C ASP A 152 -47.83 -23.65 9.91
N GLY A 153 -47.94 -23.20 11.16
CA GLY A 153 -49.23 -23.08 11.86
C GLY A 153 -49.75 -24.37 12.50
N THR A 154 -49.08 -25.51 12.31
CA THR A 154 -49.40 -26.78 13.00
C THR A 154 -48.60 -26.91 14.28
N TYR A 155 -49.27 -27.08 15.42
CA TYR A 155 -48.59 -27.22 16.72
C TYR A 155 -47.98 -28.61 16.90
N MET A 156 -46.75 -28.67 17.42
CA MET A 156 -46.13 -29.93 17.81
C MET A 156 -46.81 -30.49 19.08
N GLU A 157 -47.18 -31.77 19.05
CA GLU A 157 -47.94 -32.41 20.15
C GLU A 157 -47.05 -32.76 21.37
N ASP A 158 -45.78 -33.10 21.16
CA ASP A 158 -44.88 -33.66 22.18
C ASP A 158 -43.71 -32.74 22.60
N ILE A 159 -44.01 -31.48 22.94
CA ILE A 159 -42.99 -30.51 23.42
C ILE A 159 -42.61 -30.68 24.91
N PHE A 160 -43.32 -31.55 25.66
CA PHE A 160 -43.14 -31.71 27.10
C PHE A 160 -41.74 -32.17 27.50
N SER A 161 -41.07 -32.91 26.62
CA SER A 161 -39.71 -33.41 26.82
C SER A 161 -38.68 -32.29 27.01
N ILE A 162 -38.89 -31.13 26.40
CA ILE A 162 -37.98 -29.98 26.48
C ILE A 162 -38.57 -28.78 27.23
N GLN A 163 -39.80 -28.89 27.73
CA GLN A 163 -40.55 -27.77 28.28
C GLN A 163 -39.82 -27.01 29.41
N ASN A 164 -39.14 -27.75 30.28
CA ASN A 164 -38.41 -27.20 31.44
C ASN A 164 -36.89 -27.32 31.29
N ILE A 165 -36.40 -27.53 30.06
CA ILE A 165 -34.98 -27.68 29.74
C ILE A 165 -34.44 -26.33 29.26
N PRO A 166 -33.21 -25.92 29.63
CA PRO A 166 -32.57 -24.72 29.09
C PRO A 166 -32.44 -24.77 27.56
N ILE A 167 -32.66 -23.63 26.90
CA ILE A 167 -32.66 -23.48 25.43
C ILE A 167 -31.47 -24.15 24.72
N PRO A 168 -30.21 -24.03 25.18
CA PRO A 168 -29.09 -24.67 24.49
C PRO A 168 -29.23 -26.19 24.36
N ASN A 169 -29.86 -26.82 25.35
CA ASN A 169 -30.00 -28.27 25.39
C ASN A 169 -31.19 -28.78 24.55
N TRP A 170 -31.98 -27.90 23.92
CA TRP A 170 -33.04 -28.31 23.01
C TRP A 170 -32.48 -28.96 21.73
N PHE A 171 -31.24 -28.59 21.38
CA PHE A 171 -30.55 -29.01 20.17
C PHE A 171 -29.64 -30.22 20.38
N ASP A 172 -29.48 -30.68 21.63
CA ASP A 172 -28.70 -31.88 21.94
C ASP A 172 -29.44 -33.14 21.48
N VAL A 173 -28.78 -33.97 20.67
CA VAL A 173 -29.25 -35.33 20.37
C VAL A 173 -28.95 -36.20 21.59
N LYS A 174 -29.97 -36.48 22.41
CA LYS A 174 -29.86 -37.46 23.51
C LYS A 174 -30.72 -38.66 23.19
N GLN A 175 -30.10 -39.83 22.98
CA GLN A 175 -30.81 -41.11 23.09
C GLN A 175 -31.18 -41.36 24.56
N ASP A 176 -32.16 -40.63 25.08
CA ASP A 176 -32.78 -40.91 26.36
C ASP A 176 -33.99 -41.85 26.19
N ARG A 177 -34.59 -42.28 27.30
CA ARG A 177 -35.73 -43.21 27.29
C ARG A 177 -37.01 -42.61 26.69
N ASN A 178 -37.01 -41.32 26.36
CA ASN A 178 -38.18 -40.60 25.84
C ASN A 178 -38.09 -40.38 24.32
N GLY A 179 -36.96 -40.69 23.68
CA GLY A 179 -36.83 -40.70 22.23
C GLY A 179 -36.63 -39.34 21.57
N TRP A 180 -36.29 -38.29 22.34
CA TRP A 180 -36.07 -36.94 21.82
C TRP A 180 -34.82 -36.88 20.94
N ARG A 181 -34.98 -36.46 19.69
CA ARG A 181 -33.88 -36.43 18.71
C ARG A 181 -33.21 -35.08 18.53
N GLY A 182 -33.62 -34.07 19.31
CA GLY A 182 -33.19 -32.69 19.12
C GLY A 182 -34.23 -31.92 18.31
N LEU A 183 -34.39 -30.64 18.64
CA LEU A 183 -35.49 -29.82 18.11
C LEU A 183 -35.56 -29.80 16.57
N ILE A 184 -34.42 -29.77 15.90
CA ILE A 184 -34.37 -29.74 14.42
C ILE A 184 -34.92 -31.03 13.83
N GLU A 185 -34.48 -32.20 14.32
CA GLU A 185 -34.93 -33.51 13.82
C GLU A 185 -36.42 -33.73 14.05
N GLU A 186 -36.94 -33.31 15.21
CA GLU A 186 -38.38 -33.40 15.51
C GLU A 186 -39.22 -32.51 14.60
N ILE A 187 -38.72 -31.31 14.24
CA ILE A 187 -39.38 -30.44 13.25
C ILE A 187 -39.35 -31.10 11.87
N ARG A 188 -38.24 -31.74 11.48
CA ARG A 188 -38.12 -32.41 10.17
C ARG A 188 -39.08 -33.57 10.01
N GLU A 189 -39.32 -34.35 11.06
CA GLU A 189 -40.33 -35.41 11.03
C GLU A 189 -41.76 -34.88 10.83
N VAL A 190 -42.08 -33.71 11.38
CA VAL A 190 -43.39 -33.09 11.21
C VAL A 190 -43.61 -32.62 9.77
N ILE A 191 -42.54 -32.21 9.09
CA ILE A 191 -42.57 -31.67 7.72
C ILE A 191 -42.58 -32.77 6.66
N ASP A 192 -41.94 -33.92 6.93
CA ASP A 192 -41.68 -35.01 5.96
C ASP A 192 -40.90 -34.55 4.71
N ASP A 193 -40.05 -33.52 4.87
CA ASP A 193 -39.11 -33.02 3.86
C ASP A 193 -37.85 -32.42 4.53
N TYR A 194 -36.70 -33.03 4.24
CA TYR A 194 -35.41 -32.71 4.86
C TYR A 194 -34.67 -31.57 4.17
N ASP A 195 -35.03 -31.25 2.93
CA ASP A 195 -34.29 -30.29 2.10
C ASP A 195 -34.90 -28.88 2.13
N VAL A 196 -36.03 -28.69 2.83
CA VAL A 196 -36.74 -27.40 2.91
C VAL A 196 -36.10 -26.46 3.94
N ASP A 197 -35.99 -25.17 3.67
CA ASP A 197 -35.44 -24.21 4.63
C ASP A 197 -36.38 -23.97 5.83
N LEU A 198 -35.82 -23.78 7.03
CA LEU A 198 -36.56 -23.47 8.25
C LEU A 198 -36.36 -22.00 8.64
N ASN A 199 -37.44 -21.31 8.96
CA ASN A 199 -37.43 -19.91 9.38
C ASN A 199 -37.95 -19.78 10.80
N PHE A 200 -37.08 -19.40 11.74
CA PHE A 200 -37.41 -19.38 13.17
C PHE A 200 -37.83 -17.99 13.65
N GLU A 201 -38.99 -17.95 14.31
CA GLU A 201 -39.50 -16.81 15.04
C GLU A 201 -39.57 -17.13 16.53
N PHE A 202 -38.79 -16.41 17.34
CA PHE A 202 -38.78 -16.58 18.80
C PHE A 202 -39.51 -15.44 19.50
N ASN A 203 -40.63 -15.78 20.13
CA ASN A 203 -41.48 -14.86 20.89
C ASN A 203 -41.29 -15.13 22.39
N GLY A 204 -40.45 -14.31 23.05
CA GLY A 204 -40.15 -14.43 24.47
C GLY A 204 -39.21 -13.35 24.99
N PRO A 205 -38.73 -13.47 26.25
CA PRO A 205 -37.79 -12.52 26.84
C PRO A 205 -36.52 -12.34 26.00
N GLN A 206 -35.99 -11.11 25.96
CA GLN A 206 -34.86 -10.73 25.09
C GLN A 206 -33.60 -11.57 25.35
N GLU A 207 -33.31 -11.92 26.61
CA GLU A 207 -32.17 -12.75 26.99
C GLU A 207 -32.29 -14.19 26.45
N SER A 208 -33.48 -14.78 26.59
CA SER A 208 -33.80 -16.11 26.06
C SER A 208 -33.76 -16.13 24.53
N LYS A 209 -34.26 -15.07 23.89
CA LYS A 209 -34.17 -14.86 22.44
C LYS A 209 -32.73 -14.84 21.98
N TYR A 210 -31.87 -14.04 22.61
CA TYR A 210 -30.44 -14.00 22.28
C TYR A 210 -29.75 -15.37 22.39
N ILE A 211 -30.06 -16.14 23.45
CA ILE A 211 -29.51 -17.49 23.63
C ILE A 211 -29.99 -18.43 22.51
N PHE A 212 -31.28 -18.40 22.20
CA PHE A 212 -31.87 -19.20 21.12
C PHE A 212 -31.23 -18.86 19.76
N GLU A 213 -31.14 -17.57 19.43
CA GLU A 213 -30.53 -17.03 18.21
C GLU A 213 -29.07 -17.48 18.07
N LYS A 214 -28.33 -17.51 19.19
CA LYS A 214 -26.97 -18.00 19.21
C LYS A 214 -26.90 -19.51 18.93
N CYS A 215 -27.78 -20.31 19.53
CA CYS A 215 -27.78 -21.76 19.32
C CYS A 215 -28.14 -22.14 17.89
N ILE A 216 -29.15 -21.50 17.30
CA ILE A 216 -29.55 -21.80 15.92
C ILE A 216 -28.51 -21.30 14.90
N SER A 217 -27.82 -20.17 15.17
CA SER A 217 -26.76 -19.67 14.29
C SER A 217 -25.51 -20.54 14.31
N GLU A 218 -25.16 -21.16 15.45
CA GLU A 218 -24.10 -22.18 15.53
C GLU A 218 -24.43 -23.43 14.71
N LEU A 219 -25.72 -23.71 14.48
CA LEU A 219 -26.20 -24.80 13.63
C LEU A 219 -26.43 -24.39 12.17
N GLY A 220 -26.13 -23.13 11.81
CA GLY A 220 -26.28 -22.61 10.46
C GLY A 220 -27.65 -22.01 10.11
N TYR A 221 -28.53 -21.79 11.10
CA TYR A 221 -29.83 -21.13 10.91
C TYR A 221 -29.79 -19.66 11.36
N GLY A 222 -30.24 -18.73 10.51
CA GLY A 222 -30.36 -17.31 10.85
C GLY A 222 -31.63 -16.99 11.63
N CYS A 223 -31.64 -15.98 12.50
CA CYS A 223 -32.87 -15.54 13.16
C CYS A 223 -33.42 -14.26 12.54
N SER A 224 -34.74 -14.30 12.35
CA SER A 224 -35.61 -13.40 11.59
C SER A 224 -35.53 -13.56 10.06
N ALA A 225 -36.65 -14.04 9.52
CA ALA A 225 -37.11 -13.92 8.14
C ALA A 225 -36.36 -14.65 7.01
N ASP A 226 -35.05 -14.87 7.02
CA ASP A 226 -34.36 -15.26 5.79
C ASP A 226 -33.37 -16.43 5.94
N GLY A 227 -33.64 -17.52 5.22
CA GLY A 227 -32.62 -18.46 4.77
C GLY A 227 -31.56 -17.72 3.99
N MET A 228 -30.44 -17.41 4.66
CA MET A 228 -29.35 -16.64 4.09
C MET A 228 -28.77 -17.42 2.90
N SER A 229 -28.74 -16.79 1.73
CA SER A 229 -28.06 -17.37 0.58
C SER A 229 -26.59 -17.63 0.90
N LYS A 230 -25.96 -18.53 0.14
CA LYS A 230 -24.51 -18.77 0.13
C LYS A 230 -23.72 -17.44 0.19
N ASP A 231 -24.08 -16.47 -0.64
CA ASP A 231 -23.47 -15.13 -0.63
C ASP A 231 -23.66 -14.35 0.67
N ALA A 232 -24.82 -14.47 1.32
CA ALA A 232 -25.09 -13.80 2.59
C ALA A 232 -24.27 -14.44 3.73
N ILE A 233 -24.12 -15.77 3.73
CA ILE A 233 -23.23 -16.50 4.64
C ILE A 233 -21.78 -16.08 4.41
N ALA A 234 -21.35 -15.98 3.15
CA ALA A 234 -20.00 -15.54 2.80
C ALA A 234 -19.71 -14.11 3.30
N LYS A 235 -20.63 -13.16 3.07
CA LYS A 235 -20.51 -11.77 3.55
C LYS A 235 -20.47 -11.68 5.08
N SER A 236 -21.29 -12.46 5.78
CA SER A 236 -21.32 -12.49 7.25
C SER A 236 -20.00 -13.01 7.82
N ASN A 237 -19.51 -14.14 7.30
CA ASN A 237 -18.23 -14.69 7.72
C ASN A 237 -17.07 -13.74 7.40
N PHE A 238 -17.07 -13.10 6.22
CA PHE A 238 -16.05 -12.12 5.87
C PHE A 238 -16.01 -10.94 6.86
N ALA A 239 -17.17 -10.40 7.25
CA ALA A 239 -17.24 -9.32 8.23
C ALA A 239 -16.74 -9.74 9.62
N GLU A 240 -16.99 -10.98 10.04
CA GLU A 240 -16.44 -11.52 11.29
C GLU A 240 -14.93 -11.78 11.20
N ALA A 241 -14.43 -12.16 10.02
CA ALA A 241 -13.01 -12.32 9.75
C ALA A 241 -12.25 -10.98 9.91
N GLU A 242 -12.74 -9.90 9.30
CA GLU A 242 -12.15 -8.56 9.41
C GLU A 242 -12.11 -8.07 10.87
N LYS A 243 -13.19 -8.30 11.63
CA LYS A 243 -13.24 -7.97 13.07
C LYS A 243 -12.22 -8.79 13.87
N ALA A 244 -12.08 -10.08 13.58
CA ALA A 244 -11.12 -10.94 14.26
C ALA A 244 -9.67 -10.52 13.94
N GLU A 245 -9.39 -10.18 12.68
CA GLU A 245 -8.08 -9.74 12.20
C GLU A 245 -7.67 -8.40 12.83
N HIS A 246 -8.57 -7.42 12.87
CA HIS A 246 -8.33 -6.15 13.57
C HIS A 246 -8.03 -6.34 15.07
N ARG A 247 -8.55 -7.41 15.69
CA ARG A 247 -8.27 -7.77 17.09
C ARG A 247 -7.00 -8.60 17.26
N GLY A 248 -6.28 -8.92 16.18
CA GLY A 248 -5.09 -9.77 16.20
C GLY A 248 -5.38 -11.26 16.43
N LEU A 249 -6.62 -11.70 16.21
CA LEU A 249 -7.03 -13.09 16.37
C LEU A 249 -6.88 -13.84 15.04
N TYR A 250 -5.64 -13.97 14.56
CA TYR A 250 -5.33 -14.39 13.18
C TYR A 250 -5.87 -15.76 12.80
N GLN A 251 -5.72 -16.79 13.66
CA GLN A 251 -6.30 -18.11 13.38
C GLN A 251 -7.81 -18.03 13.18
N ARG A 252 -8.50 -17.30 14.06
CA ARG A 252 -9.95 -17.14 13.99
C ARG A 252 -10.37 -16.33 12.76
N ALA A 253 -9.60 -15.32 12.39
CA ALA A 253 -9.84 -14.55 11.18
C ALA A 253 -9.70 -15.45 9.93
N PHE A 254 -8.63 -16.24 9.86
CA PHE A 254 -8.41 -17.21 8.79
C PHE A 254 -9.56 -18.21 8.68
N ASP A 255 -10.00 -18.81 9.79
CA ASP A 255 -11.11 -19.77 9.78
C ASP A 255 -12.40 -19.16 9.21
N TYR A 256 -12.68 -17.89 9.51
CA TYR A 256 -13.82 -17.17 8.95
C TYR A 256 -13.63 -16.79 7.48
N TYR A 257 -12.43 -16.33 7.08
CA TYR A 257 -12.13 -16.06 5.68
C TYR A 257 -12.25 -17.33 4.83
N LEU A 258 -11.78 -18.47 5.34
CA LEU A 258 -11.88 -19.76 4.67
C LEU A 258 -13.35 -20.16 4.46
N LYS A 259 -14.18 -20.07 5.49
CA LYS A 259 -15.63 -20.31 5.37
C LYS A 259 -16.28 -19.35 4.37
N ALA A 260 -15.89 -18.08 4.37
CA ALA A 260 -16.41 -17.10 3.43
C ALA A 260 -16.02 -17.44 1.97
N ALA A 261 -14.78 -17.89 1.76
CA ALA A 261 -14.25 -18.29 0.46
C ALA A 261 -14.90 -19.56 -0.10
N GLU A 262 -15.33 -20.48 0.78
CA GLU A 262 -16.01 -21.74 0.43
C GLU A 262 -17.51 -21.57 0.15
N HIS A 263 -18.16 -20.59 0.81
CA HIS A 263 -19.61 -20.44 0.78
C HIS A 263 -20.14 -19.34 -0.15
N GLY A 264 -19.32 -18.71 -1.00
CA GLY A 264 -19.81 -17.76 -2.01
C GLY A 264 -18.73 -17.30 -3.00
N GLU A 265 -19.14 -16.57 -4.03
CA GLU A 265 -18.24 -15.90 -5.00
C GLU A 265 -17.71 -14.59 -4.41
N LEU A 266 -17.04 -14.69 -3.25
CA LEU A 266 -16.42 -13.55 -2.59
C LEU A 266 -14.92 -13.56 -2.85
N ASP A 267 -14.56 -13.06 -4.03
CA ASP A 267 -13.19 -12.86 -4.50
C ASP A 267 -12.27 -12.27 -3.42
N LYS A 268 -12.76 -11.32 -2.62
CA LYS A 268 -12.02 -10.73 -1.49
C LYS A 268 -11.67 -11.73 -0.39
N ALA A 269 -12.56 -12.67 -0.07
CA ALA A 269 -12.30 -13.70 0.93
C ALA A 269 -11.25 -14.70 0.42
N GLN A 270 -11.39 -15.11 -0.84
CA GLN A 270 -10.44 -16.01 -1.48
C GLN A 270 -9.05 -15.36 -1.57
N TYR A 271 -8.97 -14.09 -1.99
CA TYR A 271 -7.73 -13.32 -1.96
C TYR A 271 -7.12 -13.27 -0.56
N LYS A 272 -7.92 -13.00 0.49
CA LYS A 272 -7.44 -13.01 1.88
C LYS A 272 -6.88 -14.38 2.29
N VAL A 273 -7.56 -15.48 1.97
CA VAL A 273 -7.04 -16.83 2.25
C VAL A 273 -5.71 -17.06 1.53
N GLY A 274 -5.59 -16.62 0.26
CA GLY A 274 -4.34 -16.64 -0.50
C GLY A 274 -3.21 -15.87 0.20
N GLU A 275 -3.48 -14.64 0.65
CA GLU A 275 -2.52 -13.80 1.39
C GLU A 275 -1.99 -14.49 2.65
N TYR A 276 -2.84 -15.18 3.41
CA TYR A 276 -2.42 -15.92 4.61
C TYR A 276 -1.44 -17.06 4.28
N TYR A 277 -1.73 -17.84 3.23
CA TYR A 277 -0.83 -18.92 2.79
C TYR A 277 0.47 -18.36 2.19
N TYR A 278 0.40 -17.28 1.43
CA TYR A 278 1.58 -16.67 0.82
C TYR A 278 2.51 -16.05 1.88
N ALA A 279 1.95 -15.34 2.86
CA ALA A 279 2.71 -14.80 3.99
C ALA A 279 3.40 -15.91 4.80
N PHE A 280 2.74 -17.07 4.98
CA PHE A 280 3.36 -18.25 5.58
C PHE A 280 4.60 -18.70 4.80
N CYS A 281 4.53 -18.74 3.47
CA CYS A 281 5.68 -19.12 2.63
C CYS A 281 6.86 -18.16 2.77
N LYS A 282 6.59 -16.86 2.87
CA LYS A 282 7.61 -15.81 3.08
C LYS A 282 8.22 -15.82 4.49
N GLY A 283 7.70 -16.63 5.41
CA GLY A 283 8.11 -16.59 6.83
C GLY A 283 7.60 -15.36 7.58
N GLU A 284 6.67 -14.60 6.97
CA GLU A 284 6.01 -13.42 7.53
C GLU A 284 4.63 -13.76 8.12
N GLY A 285 4.21 -15.03 7.99
CA GLY A 285 2.92 -15.55 8.39
C GLY A 285 2.67 -15.41 9.88
N LYS A 286 1.42 -15.05 10.22
CA LYS A 286 0.94 -14.91 11.61
C LYS A 286 0.33 -16.21 12.15
N ILE A 287 0.26 -17.24 11.31
CA ILE A 287 -0.29 -18.56 11.58
C ILE A 287 0.75 -19.57 11.11
N ASP A 288 0.99 -20.60 11.93
CA ASP A 288 1.71 -21.79 11.52
C ASP A 288 0.70 -22.84 11.05
N PHE A 289 0.63 -23.06 9.74
CA PHE A 289 -0.28 -24.02 9.13
C PHE A 289 0.21 -25.47 9.25
N ASN A 290 1.44 -25.70 9.73
CA ASN A 290 2.08 -27.02 9.72
C ASN A 290 2.07 -27.67 8.32
N LEU A 291 2.31 -26.84 7.29
CA LEU A 291 2.46 -27.22 5.90
C LEU A 291 3.92 -27.12 5.48
N THR A 292 4.29 -27.79 4.39
CA THR A 292 5.51 -27.45 3.66
C THR A 292 5.34 -26.13 2.90
N ILE A 293 6.46 -25.48 2.53
CA ILE A 293 6.43 -24.28 1.67
C ILE A 293 5.76 -24.59 0.32
N GLU A 294 6.00 -25.78 -0.24
CA GLU A 294 5.41 -26.22 -1.51
C GLU A 294 3.87 -26.34 -1.42
N GLU A 295 3.35 -26.92 -0.33
CA GLU A 295 1.91 -26.99 -0.09
C GLU A 295 1.31 -25.60 0.18
N GLY A 296 2.03 -24.77 0.94
CA GLY A 296 1.63 -23.38 1.22
C GLY A 296 1.48 -22.56 -0.05
N ILE A 297 2.50 -22.57 -0.93
CA ILE A 297 2.47 -21.80 -2.17
C ILE A 297 1.42 -22.35 -3.14
N SER A 298 1.25 -23.67 -3.21
CA SER A 298 0.19 -24.28 -4.01
C SER A 298 -1.20 -23.84 -3.55
N ASN A 299 -1.44 -23.75 -2.24
CA ASN A 299 -2.70 -23.25 -1.71
C ASN A 299 -2.88 -21.75 -2.01
N ALA A 300 -1.84 -20.94 -1.82
CA ALA A 300 -1.88 -19.52 -2.14
C ALA A 300 -2.26 -19.27 -3.59
N ILE A 301 -1.57 -19.92 -4.53
CA ILE A 301 -1.86 -19.84 -5.97
C ILE A 301 -3.30 -20.27 -6.25
N SER A 302 -3.76 -21.40 -5.70
CA SER A 302 -5.13 -21.87 -5.94
C SER A 302 -6.19 -20.84 -5.52
N TYR A 303 -6.05 -20.22 -4.35
CA TYR A 303 -7.00 -19.22 -3.87
C TYR A 303 -6.89 -17.89 -4.62
N TYR A 304 -5.67 -17.48 -4.98
CA TYR A 304 -5.47 -16.33 -5.84
C TYR A 304 -6.07 -16.54 -7.23
N GLU A 305 -5.94 -17.72 -7.84
CA GLU A 305 -6.55 -18.03 -9.13
C GLU A 305 -8.08 -17.96 -9.05
N MET A 306 -8.69 -18.46 -7.98
CA MET A 306 -10.13 -18.36 -7.75
C MET A 306 -10.58 -16.89 -7.71
N ALA A 307 -9.87 -16.05 -6.95
CA ALA A 307 -10.18 -14.62 -6.83
C ALA A 307 -9.91 -13.87 -8.15
N ALA A 308 -8.78 -14.14 -8.79
CA ALA A 308 -8.34 -13.51 -10.04
C ALA A 308 -9.30 -13.79 -11.20
N ASN A 309 -9.83 -15.01 -11.28
CA ASN A 309 -10.82 -15.41 -12.29
C ASN A 309 -12.18 -14.71 -12.09
N GLN A 310 -12.48 -14.23 -10.89
CA GLN A 310 -13.64 -13.38 -10.59
C GLN A 310 -13.36 -11.88 -10.79
N GLY A 311 -12.16 -11.52 -11.24
CA GLY A 311 -11.79 -10.14 -11.54
C GLY A 311 -11.03 -9.43 -10.42
N ASN A 312 -10.62 -10.13 -9.35
CA ASN A 312 -9.83 -9.50 -8.30
C ASN A 312 -8.45 -9.06 -8.84
N ILE A 313 -8.25 -7.74 -8.97
CA ILE A 313 -7.04 -7.16 -9.55
C ILE A 313 -5.81 -7.46 -8.68
N ASN A 314 -5.93 -7.44 -7.35
CA ASN A 314 -4.81 -7.71 -6.45
C ASN A 314 -4.34 -9.17 -6.60
N ALA A 315 -5.27 -10.11 -6.68
CA ALA A 315 -4.94 -11.52 -6.94
C ALA A 315 -4.25 -11.71 -8.31
N GLN A 316 -4.66 -10.97 -9.34
CA GLN A 316 -4.00 -10.99 -10.65
C GLN A 316 -2.58 -10.42 -10.59
N ILE A 317 -2.35 -9.37 -9.82
CA ILE A 317 -1.02 -8.78 -9.61
C ILE A 317 -0.13 -9.73 -8.80
N ASP A 318 -0.64 -10.30 -7.70
CA ASP A 318 0.10 -11.27 -6.88
C ASP A 318 0.49 -12.52 -7.68
N LEU A 319 -0.41 -13.04 -8.53
CA LEU A 319 -0.08 -14.15 -9.43
C LEU A 319 0.97 -13.75 -10.46
N TYR A 320 0.90 -12.54 -11.01
CA TYR A 320 1.96 -12.01 -11.88
C TYR A 320 3.30 -12.03 -11.15
N GLU A 321 3.39 -11.49 -9.94
CA GLU A 321 4.63 -11.44 -9.16
C GLU A 321 5.16 -12.84 -8.85
N ILE A 322 4.31 -13.77 -8.41
CA ILE A 322 4.69 -15.15 -8.10
C ILE A 322 5.35 -15.82 -9.31
N PHE A 323 4.74 -15.74 -10.49
CA PHE A 323 5.27 -16.38 -11.69
C PHE A 323 6.42 -15.61 -12.34
N TYR A 324 6.45 -14.28 -12.21
CA TYR A 324 7.50 -13.43 -12.77
C TYR A 324 8.81 -13.51 -11.99
N VAL A 325 8.73 -13.51 -10.65
CA VAL A 325 9.91 -13.63 -9.79
C VAL A 325 10.37 -15.09 -9.68
N GLY A 326 9.43 -16.05 -9.75
CA GLY A 326 9.75 -17.46 -9.51
C GLY A 326 10.16 -17.72 -8.06
N GLU A 327 9.66 -16.93 -7.11
CA GLU A 327 9.87 -17.20 -5.70
C GLU A 327 8.93 -18.34 -5.29
N TYR A 328 9.49 -19.45 -4.80
CA TYR A 328 8.77 -20.69 -4.40
C TYR A 328 8.20 -21.56 -5.53
N VAL A 329 8.09 -21.04 -6.76
CA VAL A 329 7.72 -21.78 -7.97
C VAL A 329 8.74 -21.56 -9.08
N GLU A 330 8.73 -22.38 -10.14
CA GLU A 330 9.55 -22.10 -11.33
C GLU A 330 9.05 -20.82 -12.03
N GLU A 331 9.99 -19.93 -12.38
CA GLU A 331 9.72 -18.72 -13.17
C GLU A 331 8.99 -19.08 -14.47
N ASN A 332 7.92 -18.34 -14.77
CA ASN A 332 7.10 -18.56 -15.94
C ASN A 332 6.51 -17.25 -16.47
N ASP A 333 7.31 -16.57 -17.28
CA ASP A 333 6.92 -15.30 -17.92
C ASP A 333 5.59 -15.37 -18.68
N LYS A 334 5.25 -16.52 -19.28
CA LYS A 334 4.00 -16.66 -20.04
C LYS A 334 2.79 -16.63 -19.13
N GLU A 335 2.89 -17.28 -17.97
CA GLU A 335 1.81 -17.27 -16.98
C GLU A 335 1.73 -15.91 -16.29
N ALA A 336 2.88 -15.31 -15.95
CA ALA A 336 2.95 -13.95 -15.44
C ALA A 336 2.28 -12.96 -16.40
N PHE A 337 2.64 -13.01 -17.68
CA PHE A 337 2.07 -12.14 -18.72
C PHE A 337 0.54 -12.29 -18.83
N LYS A 338 0.01 -13.51 -18.70
CA LYS A 338 -1.45 -13.75 -18.72
C LYS A 338 -2.15 -12.99 -17.58
N TRP A 339 -1.63 -13.05 -16.35
CA TRP A 339 -2.27 -12.43 -15.20
C TRP A 339 -2.16 -10.90 -15.22
N ILE A 340 -0.98 -10.36 -15.52
CA ILE A 340 -0.82 -8.90 -15.64
C ILE A 340 -1.66 -8.33 -16.79
N LYS A 341 -1.84 -9.10 -17.87
CA LYS A 341 -2.77 -8.77 -18.96
C LYS A 341 -4.20 -8.59 -18.50
N MET A 342 -4.69 -9.48 -17.64
CA MET A 342 -6.02 -9.35 -17.06
C MET A 342 -6.11 -8.09 -16.18
N ALA A 343 -5.11 -7.82 -15.35
CA ALA A 343 -5.11 -6.65 -14.46
C ALA A 343 -5.10 -5.31 -15.24
N ALA A 344 -4.29 -5.19 -16.29
CA ALA A 344 -4.23 -3.98 -17.11
C ALA A 344 -5.49 -3.76 -17.96
N GLN A 345 -6.14 -4.84 -18.41
CA GLN A 345 -7.42 -4.75 -19.12
C GLN A 345 -8.54 -4.17 -18.24
N GLN A 346 -8.42 -4.32 -16.92
CA GLN A 346 -9.30 -3.70 -15.94
C GLN A 346 -8.95 -2.24 -15.61
N GLY A 347 -7.88 -1.69 -16.21
CA GLY A 347 -7.51 -0.28 -16.08
C GLY A 347 -6.57 0.03 -14.92
N ASN A 348 -5.94 -0.97 -14.29
CA ASN A 348 -4.92 -0.69 -13.27
C ASN A 348 -3.66 -0.08 -13.92
N ALA A 349 -3.30 1.15 -13.55
CA ALA A 349 -2.23 1.90 -14.20
C ALA A 349 -0.82 1.28 -14.04
N GLU A 350 -0.56 0.61 -12.91
CA GLU A 350 0.72 -0.09 -12.66
C GLU A 350 0.82 -1.36 -13.51
N ALA A 351 -0.29 -2.10 -13.64
CA ALA A 351 -0.38 -3.27 -14.53
C ALA A 351 -0.26 -2.88 -16.01
N GLU A 352 -0.84 -1.74 -16.40
CA GLU A 352 -0.67 -1.18 -17.75
C GLU A 352 0.79 -0.84 -18.04
N CYS A 353 1.50 -0.23 -17.09
CA CYS A 353 2.94 0.02 -17.20
C CYS A 353 3.74 -1.29 -17.31
N SER A 354 3.41 -2.28 -16.48
CA SER A 354 4.07 -3.59 -16.46
C SER A 354 3.87 -4.37 -17.76
N ILE A 355 2.69 -4.30 -18.38
CA ILE A 355 2.49 -4.87 -19.72
C ILE A 355 3.31 -4.17 -20.77
N ALA A 356 3.39 -2.83 -20.70
CA ALA A 356 4.22 -2.10 -21.63
C ALA A 356 5.66 -2.62 -21.56
N HIS A 357 6.19 -2.83 -20.34
CA HIS A 357 7.52 -3.42 -20.13
C HIS A 357 7.64 -4.81 -20.74
N ALA A 358 6.64 -5.68 -20.51
CA ALA A 358 6.62 -7.02 -21.11
C ALA A 358 6.70 -6.97 -22.64
N TYR A 359 6.02 -6.03 -23.29
CA TYR A 359 6.11 -5.81 -24.74
C TYR A 359 7.45 -5.18 -25.18
N VAL A 360 8.09 -4.34 -24.36
CA VAL A 360 9.43 -3.79 -24.67
C VAL A 360 10.48 -4.90 -24.68
N PHE A 361 10.49 -5.73 -23.63
CA PHE A 361 11.55 -6.72 -23.43
C PHE A 361 11.22 -8.10 -24.03
N GLY A 362 9.98 -8.30 -24.49
CA GLY A 362 9.51 -9.60 -24.97
C GLY A 362 9.37 -10.62 -23.84
N THR A 363 9.02 -10.17 -22.63
CA THR A 363 8.89 -11.02 -21.46
C THR A 363 7.52 -11.68 -21.44
N GLY A 364 7.48 -12.99 -21.71
CA GLY A 364 6.23 -13.77 -21.74
C GLY A 364 5.36 -13.54 -22.99
N VAL A 365 5.73 -12.58 -23.83
CA VAL A 365 5.07 -12.20 -25.08
C VAL A 365 6.14 -11.85 -26.13
N GLU A 366 5.79 -11.92 -27.41
CA GLU A 366 6.68 -11.39 -28.45
C GLU A 366 6.83 -9.86 -28.29
N ALA A 367 8.05 -9.35 -28.42
CA ALA A 367 8.31 -7.93 -28.29
C ALA A 367 7.55 -7.12 -29.36
N ASP A 368 6.85 -6.08 -28.92
CA ASP A 368 6.04 -5.21 -29.78
C ASP A 368 6.05 -3.79 -29.22
N TYR A 369 6.93 -2.96 -29.76
CA TYR A 369 7.06 -1.57 -29.30
C TYR A 369 5.83 -0.71 -29.61
N GLU A 370 5.06 -1.02 -30.65
CA GLU A 370 3.83 -0.27 -30.94
C GLU A 370 2.79 -0.54 -29.87
N GLU A 371 2.68 -1.78 -29.42
CA GLU A 371 1.78 -2.16 -28.33
C GLU A 371 2.29 -1.62 -26.98
N ALA A 372 3.60 -1.70 -26.72
CA ALA A 372 4.21 -1.11 -25.53
C ALA A 372 3.87 0.39 -25.39
N VAL A 373 4.05 1.16 -26.47
CA VAL A 373 3.74 2.61 -26.47
C VAL A 373 2.26 2.86 -26.15
N LYS A 374 1.33 2.09 -26.71
CA LYS A 374 -0.11 2.24 -26.39
C LYS A 374 -0.40 1.99 -24.91
N TRP A 375 0.20 0.96 -24.32
CA TRP A 375 0.01 0.65 -22.90
C TRP A 375 0.66 1.69 -22.00
N TYR A 376 1.86 2.18 -22.34
CA TYR A 376 2.47 3.31 -21.64
C TYR A 376 1.61 4.57 -21.76
N GLU A 377 1.07 4.90 -22.93
CA GLU A 377 0.20 6.08 -23.10
C GLU A 377 -1.05 5.96 -22.22
N LYS A 378 -1.66 4.77 -22.16
CA LYS A 378 -2.81 4.49 -21.30
C LYS A 378 -2.47 4.65 -19.81
N ALA A 379 -1.36 4.07 -19.35
CA ALA A 379 -0.89 4.21 -17.97
C ALA A 379 -0.55 5.69 -17.64
N ALA A 380 0.05 6.41 -18.58
CA ALA A 380 0.41 7.80 -18.44
C ALA A 380 -0.81 8.73 -18.34
N GLU A 381 -1.88 8.45 -19.09
CA GLU A 381 -3.17 9.17 -18.98
C GLU A 381 -3.77 9.07 -17.58
N GLN A 382 -3.50 7.96 -16.87
CA GLN A 382 -3.92 7.74 -15.48
C GLN A 382 -2.95 8.34 -14.45
N GLY A 383 -1.85 8.94 -14.90
CA GLY A 383 -0.84 9.54 -14.03
C GLY A 383 0.25 8.58 -13.54
N CYS A 384 0.40 7.40 -14.15
CA CYS A 384 1.52 6.50 -13.82
C CYS A 384 2.85 7.20 -14.11
N LYS A 385 3.60 7.53 -13.04
CA LYS A 385 4.85 8.31 -13.14
C LYS A 385 5.90 7.60 -13.98
N GLU A 386 6.01 6.28 -13.82
CA GLU A 386 6.95 5.46 -14.59
C GLU A 386 6.64 5.51 -16.08
N ALA A 387 5.39 5.20 -16.47
CA ALA A 387 4.98 5.28 -17.88
C ALA A 387 5.19 6.67 -18.50
N ILE A 388 4.90 7.74 -17.75
CA ILE A 388 5.16 9.12 -18.20
C ILE A 388 6.66 9.33 -18.43
N ARG A 389 7.52 8.85 -17.53
CA ARG A 389 8.98 8.97 -17.65
C ARG A 389 9.50 8.19 -18.85
N GLU A 390 9.04 6.95 -19.05
CA GLU A 390 9.44 6.11 -20.17
C GLU A 390 9.05 6.72 -21.51
N LEU A 391 7.84 7.26 -21.65
CA LEU A 391 7.44 8.02 -22.85
C LEU A 391 8.28 9.29 -23.04
N GLY A 392 8.54 10.02 -21.95
CA GLY A 392 9.41 11.19 -21.97
C GLY A 392 10.81 10.86 -22.49
N PHE A 393 11.38 9.75 -22.05
CA PHE A 393 12.67 9.23 -22.51
C PHE A 393 12.61 8.77 -23.97
N ALA A 394 11.65 7.91 -24.32
CA ALA A 394 11.51 7.36 -25.67
C ALA A 394 11.35 8.45 -26.73
N TYR A 395 10.54 9.48 -26.47
CA TYR A 395 10.44 10.64 -27.37
C TYR A 395 11.72 11.49 -27.41
N ARG A 396 12.58 11.47 -26.39
CA ARG A 396 13.86 12.21 -26.43
C ARG A 396 14.89 11.48 -27.29
N THR A 397 14.99 10.16 -27.14
CA THR A 397 16.05 9.34 -27.74
C THR A 397 15.65 8.73 -29.09
N GLY A 398 14.35 8.64 -29.38
CA GLY A 398 13.82 7.86 -30.49
C GLY A 398 13.73 6.36 -30.22
N ASP A 399 13.74 5.98 -28.93
CA ASP A 399 13.52 4.61 -28.50
C ASP A 399 12.08 4.16 -28.76
N LEU A 400 11.80 2.87 -28.62
CA LEU A 400 10.50 2.24 -28.90
C LEU A 400 10.02 2.51 -30.35
N HIS A 401 10.98 2.66 -31.27
CA HIS A 401 10.74 3.05 -32.67
C HIS A 401 9.97 4.37 -32.85
N LEU A 402 9.96 5.24 -31.83
CA LEU A 402 9.34 6.55 -31.94
C LEU A 402 10.23 7.53 -32.70
N TYR A 403 9.61 8.43 -33.46
CA TYR A 403 10.34 9.58 -34.00
C TYR A 403 10.69 10.54 -32.86
N PRO A 404 11.98 10.90 -32.68
CA PRO A 404 12.39 11.85 -31.66
C PRO A 404 11.59 13.16 -31.74
N SER A 405 11.10 13.62 -30.60
CA SER A 405 10.34 14.85 -30.43
C SER A 405 10.62 15.46 -29.06
N ASN A 406 11.45 16.50 -29.04
CA ASN A 406 11.72 17.27 -27.82
C ASN A 406 10.45 17.95 -27.27
N GLU A 407 9.47 18.28 -28.13
CA GLU A 407 8.18 18.83 -27.70
C GLU A 407 7.36 17.80 -26.92
N LYS A 408 7.23 16.58 -27.43
CA LYS A 408 6.52 15.49 -26.72
C LYS A 408 7.27 15.06 -25.47
N SER A 409 8.59 14.93 -25.55
CA SER A 409 9.43 14.62 -24.39
C SER A 409 9.24 15.67 -23.28
N PHE A 410 9.31 16.96 -23.63
CA PHE A 410 9.02 18.04 -22.69
C PHE A 410 7.61 17.93 -22.09
N TYR A 411 6.60 17.60 -22.91
CA TYR A 411 5.23 17.42 -22.43
C TYR A 411 5.14 16.33 -21.35
N TYR A 412 5.64 15.11 -21.62
CA TYR A 412 5.57 14.02 -20.65
C TYR A 412 6.38 14.33 -19.38
N TYR A 413 7.63 14.77 -19.52
CA TYR A 413 8.43 15.15 -18.34
C TYR A 413 7.77 16.30 -17.55
N MET A 414 7.04 17.20 -18.20
CA MET A 414 6.35 18.29 -17.51
C MET A 414 5.18 17.76 -16.68
N GLU A 415 4.45 16.77 -17.19
CA GLU A 415 3.37 16.12 -16.44
C GLU A 415 3.92 15.37 -15.21
N ALA A 416 4.99 14.58 -15.35
CA ALA A 416 5.63 13.93 -14.20
C ALA A 416 6.20 14.95 -13.21
N ALA A 417 6.86 16.00 -13.67
CA ALA A 417 7.44 17.05 -12.82
C ALA A 417 6.37 17.79 -12.00
N LYS A 418 5.17 18.00 -12.55
CA LYS A 418 4.02 18.59 -11.83
C LYS A 418 3.49 17.68 -10.71
N GLN A 419 3.68 16.37 -10.83
CA GLN A 419 3.32 15.36 -9.82
C GLN A 419 4.40 15.15 -8.75
N GLY A 420 5.45 15.97 -8.76
CA GLY A 420 6.52 15.92 -7.76
C GLY A 420 7.70 15.04 -8.13
N ASP A 421 7.74 14.43 -9.32
CA ASP A 421 8.86 13.57 -9.74
C ASP A 421 10.15 14.38 -9.90
N ALA A 422 11.14 14.12 -9.03
CA ALA A 422 12.37 14.91 -8.91
C ALA A 422 13.26 14.77 -10.16
N PHE A 423 13.33 13.58 -10.75
CA PHE A 423 14.04 13.33 -12.00
C PHE A 423 13.47 14.17 -13.14
N SER A 424 12.16 14.11 -13.34
CA SER A 424 11.47 14.90 -14.37
C SER A 424 11.59 16.41 -14.14
N GLN A 425 11.60 16.86 -12.88
CA GLN A 425 11.86 18.28 -12.56
C GLN A 425 13.26 18.71 -13.03
N THR A 426 14.27 17.85 -12.87
CA THR A 426 15.63 18.07 -13.38
C THR A 426 15.62 18.13 -14.92
N LYS A 427 14.92 17.20 -15.59
CA LYS A 427 14.80 17.20 -17.06
C LYS A 427 14.09 18.45 -17.60
N ILE A 428 13.04 18.92 -16.94
CA ILE A 428 12.39 20.19 -17.30
C ILE A 428 13.33 21.38 -17.13
N ALA A 429 14.17 21.38 -16.10
CA ALA A 429 15.16 22.41 -15.92
C ALA A 429 16.22 22.39 -17.04
N GLU A 430 16.70 21.21 -17.45
CA GLU A 430 17.60 21.02 -18.61
C GLU A 430 16.97 21.58 -19.90
N PHE A 431 15.72 21.21 -20.20
CA PHE A 431 15.01 21.73 -21.38
C PHE A 431 14.95 23.26 -21.43
N TYR A 432 14.68 23.91 -20.29
CA TYR A 432 14.71 25.38 -20.23
C TYR A 432 16.13 25.97 -20.32
N MET A 433 17.18 25.27 -19.92
CA MET A 433 18.57 25.73 -20.05
C MET A 433 19.08 25.64 -21.49
N GLU A 434 18.78 24.53 -22.15
CA GLU A 434 19.28 24.19 -23.49
C GLU A 434 18.40 24.84 -24.57
N GLY A 435 17.10 24.99 -24.31
CA GLY A 435 16.14 25.50 -25.27
C GLY A 435 15.67 24.45 -26.27
N GLU A 436 15.71 23.18 -25.88
CA GLU A 436 15.24 22.04 -26.67
C GLU A 436 13.74 21.85 -26.46
N GLY A 437 12.93 21.82 -27.53
CA GLY A 437 11.46 21.67 -27.43
C GLY A 437 10.72 22.85 -26.77
N VAL A 438 11.42 23.75 -26.09
CA VAL A 438 10.90 24.97 -25.47
C VAL A 438 11.87 26.14 -25.61
N ARG A 439 11.36 27.37 -25.51
CA ARG A 439 12.23 28.55 -25.50
C ARG A 439 13.11 28.56 -24.25
N LYS A 440 14.42 28.70 -24.45
CA LYS A 440 15.41 28.89 -23.38
C LYS A 440 14.95 29.94 -22.36
N ASN A 441 14.94 29.55 -21.08
CA ASN A 441 14.52 30.38 -19.96
C ASN A 441 15.24 29.97 -18.67
N GLN A 442 16.39 30.59 -18.42
CA GLN A 442 17.21 30.33 -17.24
C GLN A 442 16.45 30.51 -15.91
N LYS A 443 15.54 31.49 -15.81
CA LYS A 443 14.77 31.72 -14.58
C LYS A 443 13.79 30.58 -14.28
N GLU A 444 13.21 29.97 -15.31
CA GLU A 444 12.35 28.79 -15.11
C GLU A 444 13.19 27.56 -14.80
N ALA A 445 14.33 27.37 -15.47
CA ALA A 445 15.27 26.31 -15.14
C ALA A 445 15.70 26.35 -13.66
N GLU A 446 16.12 27.52 -13.16
CA GLU A 446 16.51 27.70 -11.76
C GLU A 446 15.36 27.37 -10.79
N LYS A 447 14.11 27.69 -11.14
CA LYS A 447 12.94 27.31 -10.33
C LYS A 447 12.72 25.80 -10.30
N TRP A 448 12.86 25.13 -11.44
CA TRP A 448 12.68 23.68 -11.52
C TRP A 448 13.82 22.91 -10.85
N TYR A 449 15.08 23.32 -11.04
CA TYR A 449 16.20 22.76 -10.27
C TYR A 449 16.01 22.96 -8.76
N ARG A 450 15.48 24.10 -8.31
CA ARG A 450 15.16 24.31 -6.88
C ARG A 450 14.11 23.34 -6.36
N LYS A 451 13.11 22.98 -7.17
CA LYS A 451 12.10 21.99 -6.78
C LYS A 451 12.71 20.58 -6.73
N ALA A 452 13.51 20.22 -7.74
CA ALA A 452 14.19 18.93 -7.78
C ALA A 452 15.09 18.76 -6.56
N PHE A 453 15.89 19.78 -6.25
CA PHE A 453 16.74 19.82 -5.07
C PHE A 453 15.95 19.59 -3.77
N ILE A 454 14.81 20.25 -3.57
CA ILE A 454 14.01 20.07 -2.34
C ILE A 454 13.46 18.63 -2.25
N SER A 455 13.01 18.07 -3.38
CA SER A 455 12.45 16.71 -3.45
C SER A 455 13.53 15.67 -3.13
N TYR A 456 14.64 15.71 -3.87
CA TYR A 456 15.80 14.85 -3.61
C TYR A 456 16.38 15.03 -2.21
N MET A 457 16.38 16.25 -1.65
CA MET A 457 16.88 16.45 -0.28
C MET A 457 16.00 15.75 0.74
N THR A 458 14.68 15.72 0.51
CA THR A 458 13.74 15.02 1.40
C THR A 458 14.00 13.51 1.35
N GLU A 459 14.04 12.94 0.14
CA GLU A 459 14.31 11.51 -0.10
C GLU A 459 15.72 11.10 0.42
N ALA A 460 16.74 11.93 0.16
CA ALA A 460 18.10 11.71 0.64
C ALA A 460 18.22 11.70 2.17
N MET A 461 17.42 12.52 2.87
CA MET A 461 17.34 12.55 4.33
C MET A 461 16.63 11.31 4.91
N GLU A 462 15.74 10.68 4.14
CA GLU A 462 15.10 9.40 4.48
C GLU A 462 16.00 8.19 4.17
N GLY A 463 17.10 8.40 3.45
CA GLY A 463 18.13 7.38 3.21
C GLY A 463 18.21 6.89 1.76
N ASP A 464 17.43 7.47 0.83
CA ASP A 464 17.47 7.08 -0.58
C ASP A 464 18.83 7.41 -1.22
N ILE A 465 19.53 6.37 -1.69
CA ILE A 465 20.92 6.48 -2.17
C ILE A 465 21.00 7.26 -3.49
N TYR A 466 20.05 7.01 -4.40
CA TYR A 466 19.98 7.74 -5.68
C TYR A 466 19.84 9.24 -5.45
N SER A 467 18.93 9.64 -4.55
CA SER A 467 18.72 11.03 -4.18
C SER A 467 19.95 11.66 -3.52
N GLN A 468 20.69 10.90 -2.71
CA GLN A 468 21.95 11.37 -2.13
C GLN A 468 22.99 11.69 -3.21
N GLU A 469 23.11 10.86 -4.25
CA GLU A 469 23.96 11.15 -5.41
C GLU A 469 23.48 12.40 -6.15
N GLN A 470 22.18 12.50 -6.43
CA GLN A 470 21.61 13.63 -7.14
C GLN A 470 21.82 14.95 -6.38
N ILE A 471 21.70 14.95 -5.05
CA ILE A 471 22.04 16.11 -4.22
C ILE A 471 23.52 16.47 -4.33
N ALA A 472 24.41 15.49 -4.33
CA ALA A 472 25.83 15.73 -4.51
C ALA A 472 26.14 16.39 -5.87
N GLU A 473 25.52 15.91 -6.95
CA GLU A 473 25.62 16.49 -8.30
C GLU A 473 25.10 17.93 -8.35
N LEU A 474 23.91 18.19 -7.78
CA LEU A 474 23.32 19.53 -7.75
C LEU A 474 24.19 20.53 -6.97
N TYR A 475 24.83 20.10 -5.88
CA TYR A 475 25.82 20.91 -5.16
C TYR A 475 27.12 21.12 -5.96
N MET A 476 27.63 20.10 -6.65
CA MET A 476 28.84 20.24 -7.50
C MET A 476 28.64 21.24 -8.63
N GLU A 477 27.46 21.24 -9.23
CA GLU A 477 27.16 22.06 -10.41
C GLU A 477 26.51 23.40 -10.07
N GLY A 478 26.03 23.59 -8.83
CA GLY A 478 25.28 24.79 -8.44
C GLY A 478 23.91 24.89 -9.12
N LYS A 479 23.28 23.73 -9.38
CA LYS A 479 21.96 23.65 -10.03
C LYS A 479 20.87 23.69 -8.96
N GLY A 480 20.12 24.79 -8.89
CA GLY A 480 19.04 24.97 -7.91
C GLY A 480 19.52 25.29 -6.48
N VAL A 481 20.81 25.12 -6.20
CA VAL A 481 21.49 25.46 -4.96
C VAL A 481 22.79 26.21 -5.27
N GLU A 482 23.37 26.91 -4.29
CA GLU A 482 24.72 27.47 -4.46
C GLU A 482 25.74 26.33 -4.61
N LYS A 483 26.72 26.50 -5.50
CA LYS A 483 27.76 25.51 -5.69
C LYS A 483 28.56 25.33 -4.40
N ASP A 484 28.60 24.10 -3.89
CA ASP A 484 29.33 23.73 -2.67
C ASP A 484 30.00 22.36 -2.83
N GLU A 485 31.27 22.36 -3.19
CA GLU A 485 32.05 21.13 -3.40
C GLU A 485 32.28 20.37 -2.09
N GLN A 486 32.28 21.06 -0.94
CA GLN A 486 32.47 20.39 0.35
C GLN A 486 31.20 19.63 0.76
N GLU A 487 30.04 20.24 0.56
CA GLU A 487 28.77 19.57 0.85
C GLU A 487 28.51 18.42 -0.13
N ALA A 488 28.81 18.61 -1.42
CA ALA A 488 28.78 17.53 -2.39
C ALA A 488 29.67 16.34 -1.98
N ALA A 489 30.91 16.60 -1.55
CA ALA A 489 31.83 15.56 -1.12
C ALA A 489 31.29 14.78 0.10
N LYS A 490 30.57 15.43 1.02
CA LYS A 490 29.94 14.73 2.15
C LYS A 490 28.83 13.78 1.70
N TRP A 491 27.99 14.21 0.76
CA TRP A 491 26.93 13.36 0.21
C TRP A 491 27.50 12.19 -0.60
N TYR A 492 28.44 12.44 -1.50
CA TYR A 492 29.14 11.36 -2.21
C TYR A 492 29.80 10.38 -1.25
N LYS A 493 30.38 10.86 -0.15
CA LYS A 493 30.98 9.96 0.84
C LYS A 493 29.96 9.01 1.47
N LYS A 494 28.76 9.49 1.82
CA LYS A 494 27.69 8.63 2.35
C LYS A 494 27.30 7.52 1.36
N VAL A 495 27.16 7.90 0.10
CA VAL A 495 26.85 6.96 -0.99
C VAL A 495 27.96 5.93 -1.15
N LEU A 496 29.22 6.38 -1.15
CA LEU A 496 30.38 5.50 -1.24
C LEU A 496 30.45 4.52 -0.08
N ASP A 497 30.17 4.97 1.14
CA ASP A 497 30.15 4.11 2.33
C ASP A 497 29.10 2.99 2.14
N TYR A 498 27.89 3.32 1.68
CA TYR A 498 26.85 2.33 1.36
C TYR A 498 27.27 1.36 0.25
N TYR A 499 27.76 1.85 -0.89
CA TYR A 499 28.21 0.97 -1.98
C TYR A 499 29.37 0.07 -1.54
N THR A 500 30.28 0.57 -0.70
CA THR A 500 31.37 -0.23 -0.16
C THR A 500 30.85 -1.37 0.71
N GLU A 501 29.84 -1.12 1.56
CA GLU A 501 29.22 -2.16 2.39
C GLU A 501 28.58 -3.27 1.54
N GLU A 502 27.79 -2.91 0.52
CA GLU A 502 27.17 -3.90 -0.39
C GLU A 502 28.20 -4.63 -1.25
N ALA A 503 29.20 -3.90 -1.77
CA ALA A 503 30.30 -4.49 -2.53
C ALA A 503 31.09 -5.54 -1.72
N LEU A 504 31.23 -5.33 -0.40
CA LEU A 504 31.86 -6.30 0.50
C LEU A 504 31.01 -7.54 0.76
N LYS A 505 29.68 -7.48 0.58
CA LYS A 505 28.78 -8.64 0.62
C LYS A 505 28.86 -9.50 -0.64
N GLY A 506 29.56 -9.02 -1.67
CA GLY A 506 29.76 -9.74 -2.93
C GLY A 506 28.88 -9.22 -4.08
N ASP A 507 28.23 -8.07 -3.93
CA ASP A 507 27.51 -7.43 -5.03
C ASP A 507 28.51 -6.89 -6.07
N GLY A 508 28.50 -7.51 -7.26
CA GLY A 508 29.40 -7.15 -8.36
C GLY A 508 29.14 -5.77 -8.96
N GLU A 509 27.88 -5.32 -8.99
CA GLU A 509 27.52 -3.98 -9.49
C GLU A 509 28.02 -2.91 -8.53
N LYS A 510 27.86 -3.12 -7.22
CA LYS A 510 28.37 -2.15 -6.23
C LYS A 510 29.89 -2.11 -6.19
N GLN A 511 30.58 -3.20 -6.51
CA GLN A 511 32.04 -3.18 -6.70
C GLN A 511 32.45 -2.27 -7.87
N ILE A 512 31.68 -2.25 -8.96
CA ILE A 512 31.90 -1.34 -10.10
C ILE A 512 31.68 0.11 -9.67
N GLU A 513 30.61 0.40 -8.94
CA GLU A 513 30.31 1.76 -8.47
C GLU A 513 31.40 2.31 -7.54
N VAL A 514 31.86 1.51 -6.58
CA VAL A 514 32.99 1.91 -5.71
C VAL A 514 34.24 2.21 -6.55
N ALA A 515 34.49 1.41 -7.59
CA ALA A 515 35.61 1.65 -8.48
C ALA A 515 35.50 2.98 -9.23
N LEU A 516 34.30 3.35 -9.69
CA LEU A 516 34.01 4.64 -10.33
C LEU A 516 34.20 5.83 -9.38
N PHE A 517 33.78 5.70 -8.12
CA PHE A 517 33.97 6.76 -7.13
C PHE A 517 35.46 7.08 -6.88
N TYR A 518 36.30 6.05 -6.77
CA TYR A 518 37.76 6.23 -6.68
C TYR A 518 38.38 6.73 -7.99
N LEU A 519 37.82 6.37 -9.15
CA LEU A 519 38.28 6.83 -10.46
C LEU A 519 38.04 8.34 -10.66
N GLU A 520 36.86 8.80 -10.28
CA GLU A 520 36.40 10.17 -10.47
C GLU A 520 36.75 11.09 -9.30
N GLY A 521 37.06 10.52 -8.13
CA GLY A 521 37.29 11.28 -6.90
C GLY A 521 35.99 11.86 -6.33
N LYS A 522 34.87 11.15 -6.50
CA LYS A 522 33.57 11.53 -5.92
C LYS A 522 33.55 11.17 -4.44
N GLY A 523 33.56 12.17 -3.56
CA GLY A 523 33.53 11.98 -2.09
C GLY A 523 34.83 11.45 -1.47
N VAL A 524 35.82 11.11 -2.29
CA VAL A 524 37.16 10.64 -1.90
C VAL A 524 38.23 11.23 -2.79
N GLU A 525 39.48 11.22 -2.33
CA GLU A 525 40.61 11.52 -3.21
C GLU A 525 40.65 10.47 -4.33
N LYS A 526 40.87 10.93 -5.56
CA LYS A 526 41.03 10.05 -6.71
C LYS A 526 42.16 9.04 -6.46
N ASP A 527 41.85 7.75 -6.55
CA ASP A 527 42.80 6.65 -6.36
C ASP A 527 42.62 5.58 -7.45
N ASP A 528 43.41 5.71 -8.51
CA ASP A 528 43.42 4.75 -9.63
C ASP A 528 43.78 3.32 -9.17
N LYS A 529 44.56 3.15 -8.08
CA LYS A 529 44.95 1.83 -7.59
C LYS A 529 43.79 1.13 -6.90
N GLU A 530 43.06 1.85 -6.05
CA GLU A 530 41.90 1.30 -5.37
C GLU A 530 40.73 1.10 -6.33
N SER A 531 40.53 2.02 -7.29
CA SER A 531 39.58 1.84 -8.39
C SER A 531 39.81 0.51 -9.12
N ILE A 532 41.03 0.26 -9.57
CA ILE A 532 41.36 -0.98 -10.29
C ILE A 532 41.19 -2.21 -9.40
N ARG A 533 41.53 -2.12 -8.11
CA ARG A 533 41.34 -3.24 -7.18
C ARG A 533 39.86 -3.64 -7.07
N TRP A 534 38.94 -2.69 -7.06
CA TRP A 534 37.50 -2.97 -7.00
C TRP A 534 36.97 -3.54 -8.32
N TYR A 535 37.38 -2.98 -9.46
CA TYR A 535 37.08 -3.59 -10.76
C TYR A 535 37.63 -5.02 -10.89
N GLU A 536 38.83 -5.30 -10.38
CA GLU A 536 39.39 -6.65 -10.38
C GLU A 536 38.57 -7.65 -9.57
N LYS A 537 37.95 -7.21 -8.47
CA LYS A 537 37.02 -8.04 -7.72
C LYS A 537 35.75 -8.32 -8.51
N ALA A 538 35.19 -7.29 -9.16
CA ALA A 538 33.97 -7.43 -9.96
C ALA A 538 34.17 -8.45 -11.09
N VAL A 539 35.28 -8.34 -11.82
CA VAL A 539 35.65 -9.25 -12.92
C VAL A 539 35.87 -10.69 -12.48
N GLN A 540 36.33 -10.92 -11.23
CA GLN A 540 36.48 -12.28 -10.71
C GLN A 540 35.14 -12.97 -10.46
N GLN A 541 34.08 -12.19 -10.27
CA GLN A 541 32.75 -12.66 -9.88
C GLN A 541 31.76 -12.67 -11.05
N ASN A 542 31.84 -11.70 -11.98
CA ASN A 542 31.01 -11.65 -13.18
C ASN A 542 31.65 -10.81 -14.29
N ASP A 543 31.58 -11.35 -15.51
CA ASP A 543 31.69 -10.65 -16.80
C ASP A 543 33.06 -10.62 -17.53
N VAL A 544 32.99 -10.92 -18.82
CA VAL A 544 34.08 -10.85 -19.80
C VAL A 544 34.24 -9.41 -20.32
N GLU A 545 33.15 -8.63 -20.36
CA GLU A 545 33.10 -7.29 -20.97
C GLU A 545 33.89 -6.25 -20.15
N LEU A 546 33.86 -6.35 -18.81
CA LEU A 546 34.67 -5.51 -17.91
C LEU A 546 36.18 -5.67 -18.09
N LYS A 547 36.65 -6.80 -18.64
CA LYS A 547 38.09 -7.02 -18.89
C LYS A 547 38.61 -6.06 -19.96
N GLU A 548 37.81 -5.79 -21.00
CA GLU A 548 38.20 -4.88 -22.07
C GLU A 548 38.31 -3.45 -21.55
N VAL A 549 37.31 -3.00 -20.78
CA VAL A 549 37.29 -1.68 -20.12
C VAL A 549 38.50 -1.50 -19.20
N LEU A 550 38.79 -2.50 -18.36
CA LEU A 550 39.99 -2.49 -17.49
C LEU A 550 41.29 -2.42 -18.29
N GLY A 551 41.37 -3.15 -19.40
CA GLY A 551 42.51 -3.15 -20.29
C GLY A 551 42.77 -1.76 -20.89
N GLU A 552 41.74 -1.09 -21.38
CA GLU A 552 41.82 0.28 -21.91
C GLU A 552 42.17 1.31 -20.84
N TYR A 553 41.57 1.21 -19.66
CA TYR A 553 41.85 2.11 -18.55
C TYR A 553 43.29 1.97 -18.05
N CYS A 554 43.78 0.75 -17.83
CA CYS A 554 45.17 0.49 -17.48
C CYS A 554 46.14 0.99 -18.55
N ASN A 555 45.80 0.84 -19.83
CA ASN A 555 46.63 1.35 -20.93
C ASN A 555 46.73 2.88 -20.88
N SER A 556 45.61 3.56 -20.63
CA SER A 556 45.53 5.01 -20.49
C SER A 556 46.36 5.52 -19.30
N LEU A 557 46.33 4.82 -18.16
CA LEU A 557 47.21 5.11 -17.03
C LEU A 557 48.70 4.91 -17.40
N GLY A 558 49.02 3.84 -18.12
CA GLY A 558 50.37 3.60 -18.63
C GLY A 558 50.88 4.78 -19.47
N GLU A 559 50.04 5.28 -20.37
CA GLU A 559 50.35 6.46 -21.20
C GLU A 559 50.47 7.74 -20.35
N TYR A 560 49.57 7.98 -19.40
CA TYR A 560 49.62 9.11 -18.48
C TYR A 560 50.94 9.15 -17.70
N TYR A 561 51.32 8.02 -17.08
CA TYR A 561 52.59 7.94 -16.33
C TYR A 561 53.82 8.03 -17.24
N ARG A 562 53.72 7.59 -18.50
CA ARG A 562 54.78 7.73 -19.50
C ARG A 562 55.01 9.18 -19.88
N VAL A 563 53.93 9.91 -20.18
CA VAL A 563 53.98 11.24 -20.79
C VAL A 563 54.02 12.35 -19.73
N GLU A 564 53.05 12.37 -18.82
CA GLU A 564 52.83 13.49 -17.91
C GLU A 564 53.70 13.41 -16.65
N ARG A 565 53.63 12.27 -15.95
CA ARG A 565 54.41 12.09 -14.71
C ARG A 565 55.85 11.66 -14.96
N ARG A 566 56.16 11.22 -16.18
CA ARG A 566 57.46 10.65 -16.60
C ARG A 566 57.99 9.59 -15.62
N ASN A 567 57.08 8.81 -15.03
CA ASN A 567 57.40 7.76 -14.08
C ASN A 567 57.47 6.42 -14.81
N ARG A 568 58.69 5.99 -15.15
CA ARG A 568 58.93 4.75 -15.88
C ARG A 568 58.38 3.52 -15.15
N GLN A 569 58.55 3.44 -13.84
CA GLN A 569 58.17 2.24 -13.09
C GLN A 569 56.65 2.06 -13.13
N GLU A 570 55.90 3.13 -12.87
CA GLU A 570 54.43 3.04 -12.89
C GLU A 570 53.87 2.93 -14.32
N ALA A 571 54.48 3.61 -15.30
CA ALA A 571 54.08 3.43 -16.70
C ALA A 571 54.19 1.97 -17.16
N VAL A 572 55.32 1.32 -16.88
CA VAL A 572 55.54 -0.09 -17.23
C VAL A 572 54.60 -1.02 -16.46
N LYS A 573 54.35 -0.74 -15.17
CA LYS A 573 53.41 -1.53 -14.37
C LYS A 573 52.01 -1.52 -14.97
N TRP A 574 51.48 -0.35 -15.30
CA TRP A 574 50.14 -0.21 -15.86
C TRP A 574 50.02 -0.78 -17.27
N PHE A 575 51.04 -0.61 -18.12
CA PHE A 575 51.04 -1.28 -19.43
C PHE A 575 51.07 -2.80 -19.33
N LYS A 576 51.77 -3.40 -18.36
CA LYS A 576 51.71 -4.86 -18.14
C LYS A 576 50.31 -5.29 -17.74
N LYS A 577 49.71 -4.58 -16.78
CA LYS A 577 48.35 -4.86 -16.30
C LYS A 577 47.31 -4.73 -17.42
N ALA A 578 47.46 -3.73 -18.30
CA ALA A 578 46.63 -3.59 -19.49
C ALA A 578 46.72 -4.79 -20.45
N VAL A 579 47.94 -5.32 -20.67
CA VAL A 579 48.15 -6.52 -21.50
C VAL A 579 47.57 -7.77 -20.84
N GLU A 580 47.68 -7.90 -19.51
CA GLU A 580 47.06 -9.00 -18.74
C GLU A 580 45.54 -9.02 -18.92
N TRP A 581 44.91 -7.85 -19.01
CA TRP A 581 43.49 -7.68 -19.30
C TRP A 581 43.13 -7.69 -20.79
N GLY A 582 44.07 -8.08 -21.67
CA GLY A 582 43.80 -8.29 -23.09
C GLY A 582 44.00 -7.06 -23.99
N ASN A 583 44.37 -5.90 -23.46
CA ASN A 583 44.65 -4.71 -24.29
C ASN A 583 45.96 -4.87 -25.07
N THR A 584 45.87 -5.19 -26.35
CA THR A 584 47.05 -5.42 -27.21
C THR A 584 47.79 -4.13 -27.58
N SER A 585 47.12 -2.97 -27.52
CA SER A 585 47.73 -1.66 -27.78
C SER A 585 48.81 -1.31 -26.76
N ALA A 586 48.64 -1.73 -25.49
CA ALA A 586 49.61 -1.53 -24.42
C ALA A 586 50.98 -2.18 -24.66
N LYS A 587 51.07 -3.19 -25.54
CA LYS A 587 52.36 -3.80 -25.97
C LYS A 587 53.29 -2.77 -26.61
N ARG A 588 52.74 -1.75 -27.29
CA ARG A 588 53.54 -0.66 -27.88
C ARG A 588 54.20 0.20 -26.79
N GLY A 589 53.46 0.50 -25.72
CA GLY A 589 53.98 1.20 -24.53
C GLY A 589 55.10 0.41 -23.83
N LEU A 590 54.94 -0.91 -23.69
CA LEU A 590 56.01 -1.78 -23.16
C LEU A 590 57.27 -1.81 -24.04
N LYS A 591 57.08 -1.86 -25.37
CA LYS A 591 58.18 -1.84 -26.33
C LYS A 591 58.99 -0.54 -26.27
N TYR A 592 58.34 0.60 -26.04
CA TYR A 592 59.02 1.90 -25.82
C TYR A 592 60.03 1.83 -24.66
N TYR A 593 59.74 1.04 -23.62
CA TYR A 593 60.61 0.86 -22.45
C TYR A 593 61.56 -0.34 -22.53
N GLY A 594 61.63 -1.02 -23.68
CA GLY A 594 62.58 -2.10 -23.95
C GLY A 594 62.09 -3.51 -23.60
N PHE A 595 60.81 -3.68 -23.29
CA PHE A 595 60.20 -5.00 -23.07
C PHE A 595 59.78 -5.60 -24.42
N ARG A 596 59.99 -6.90 -24.60
CA ARG A 596 59.67 -7.61 -25.85
C ARG A 596 58.29 -8.24 -25.80
#